data_AF-A0A034WP36-F1
#
_entry.id   AF-A0A034WP36-F1
#
_cell.length_a   1.000
_cell.length_b   1.000
_cell.length_c   1.000
_cell.angle_alpha   90.00
_cell.angle_beta   90.00
_cell.angle_gamma   90.00
#
_symmetry.space_group_name_H-M   'P 1'
#
loop_
_entity.id
_entity.type
_entity.pdbx_description
1 polymer ?
#
loop_
_entity_poly.entity_id
_entity_poly.type
_entity_poly.pdbx_seq_one_letter_code
_entity_poly.pdbx_strand_id
1 'polypeptide(L)'
;MTEHASNPYDMDSSAFDSEKYLEKLLKDCTLKQIMDTETAVIKDTQTLHSDMQTLVYENYNKFISATDTIRKMKNDFKEMESDMNLLRNKMNSITSFSEQITDTLQGTRSQLCRLSEKHSLLKRLQFLSSLPAKLKGLIEEQNYAQAVQDYLHAQKVFAQY
;
A
#
# COMPACT_ATOMS: atom_id res chain seq x y z
N MET A 1 44.39 -5.64 2.54
CA MET A 1 44.96 -6.97 2.81
C MET A 1 46.46 -6.77 2.94
N THR A 2 46.92 -6.48 4.15
CA THR A 2 48.34 -6.29 4.45
C THR A 2 48.95 -7.67 4.65
N GLU A 3 49.94 -8.02 3.80
CA GLU A 3 50.82 -9.16 4.02
C GLU A 3 51.49 -9.01 5.39
N HIS A 4 50.95 -9.67 6.40
CA HIS A 4 51.67 -9.88 7.64
C HIS A 4 52.86 -10.77 7.29
N ALA A 5 54.07 -10.26 7.54
CA ALA A 5 55.31 -11.00 7.36
C ALA A 5 55.14 -12.39 7.98
N SER A 6 55.30 -13.42 7.14
CA SER A 6 55.23 -14.83 7.47
C SER A 6 56.22 -15.12 8.61
N ASN A 7 55.74 -15.05 9.85
CA ASN A 7 56.54 -15.29 11.05
C ASN A 7 56.43 -16.78 11.42
N PRO A 8 57.53 -17.56 11.35
CA PRO A 8 57.51 -18.98 11.70
C PRO A 8 57.27 -19.24 13.20
N TYR A 9 57.40 -18.20 14.03
CA TYR A 9 57.28 -18.29 15.48
C TYR A 9 55.94 -17.79 16.02
N ASP A 10 55.04 -17.32 15.16
CA ASP A 10 53.72 -16.81 15.55
C ASP A 10 52.68 -17.93 15.42
N MET A 11 52.03 -18.32 16.52
CA MET A 11 51.05 -19.42 16.54
C MET A 11 49.81 -19.12 15.70
N ASP A 12 49.47 -17.86 15.50
CA ASP A 12 48.28 -17.44 14.73
C ASP A 12 48.60 -17.26 13.23
N SER A 13 49.88 -17.34 12.85
CA SER A 13 50.34 -17.18 11.48
C SER A 13 50.16 -18.47 10.68
N SER A 14 49.75 -18.34 9.41
CA SER A 14 49.65 -19.47 8.47
C SER A 14 51.00 -20.13 8.15
N ALA A 15 52.11 -19.51 8.54
CA ALA A 15 53.46 -20.01 8.35
C ALA A 15 54.12 -20.51 9.64
N PHE A 16 53.33 -20.71 10.70
CA PHE A 16 53.80 -21.24 11.97
C PHE A 16 54.53 -22.58 11.78
N ASP A 17 55.70 -22.69 12.40
CA ASP A 17 56.52 -23.89 12.43
C ASP A 17 56.68 -24.33 13.90
N SER A 18 55.95 -25.38 14.28
CA SER A 18 55.88 -25.85 15.66
C SER A 18 57.23 -26.33 16.19
N GLU A 19 58.08 -26.89 15.32
CA GLU A 19 59.38 -27.43 15.70
C GLU A 19 60.38 -26.28 15.94
N LYS A 20 60.42 -25.29 15.05
CA LYS A 20 61.24 -24.08 15.24
C LYS A 20 60.79 -23.26 16.46
N TYR A 21 59.48 -23.14 16.69
CA TYR A 21 58.94 -22.46 17.87
C TYR A 21 59.36 -23.17 19.15
N LEU A 22 59.25 -24.49 19.21
CA LEU A 22 59.64 -25.28 20.38
C LEU A 22 61.16 -25.21 20.64
N GLU A 23 61.99 -25.32 19.60
CA GLU A 23 63.44 -25.17 19.74
C GLU A 23 63.83 -23.81 20.33
N LYS A 24 63.18 -22.75 19.87
CA LYS A 24 63.40 -21.39 20.37
C LYS A 24 62.95 -21.27 21.83
N LEU A 25 61.78 -21.81 22.17
CA LEU A 25 61.25 -21.80 23.53
C LEU A 25 62.19 -22.53 24.51
N LEU A 26 62.71 -23.69 24.10
CA LEU A 26 63.66 -24.48 24.91
C LEU A 26 65.03 -23.81 25.07
N LYS A 27 65.49 -23.04 24.07
CA LYS A 27 66.77 -22.31 24.12
C LYS A 27 66.67 -21.02 24.94
N ASP A 28 65.58 -20.28 24.80
CA ASP A 28 65.48 -18.90 25.27
C ASP A 28 64.69 -18.73 26.59
N CYS A 29 63.91 -19.74 27.01
CA CYS A 29 63.05 -19.67 28.20
C CYS A 29 63.48 -20.59 29.34
N THR A 30 63.15 -20.18 30.57
CA THR A 30 63.31 -21.01 31.77
C THR A 30 62.22 -22.07 31.87
N LEU A 31 62.45 -23.15 32.63
CA LEU A 31 61.47 -24.21 32.86
C LEU A 31 60.11 -23.67 33.35
N LYS A 32 60.13 -22.67 34.24
CA LYS A 32 58.90 -22.03 34.74
C LYS A 32 58.12 -21.36 33.62
N GLN A 33 58.79 -20.59 32.76
CA GLN A 33 58.15 -19.93 31.61
C GLN A 33 57.60 -20.96 30.61
N ILE A 34 58.29 -22.09 30.43
CA ILE A 34 57.80 -23.19 29.58
C ILE A 34 56.50 -23.78 30.17
N MET A 35 56.46 -24.06 31.48
CA MET A 35 55.25 -24.56 32.16
C MET A 35 54.10 -23.54 32.12
N ASP A 36 54.39 -22.26 32.29
CA ASP A 36 53.41 -21.18 32.19
C ASP A 36 52.85 -21.10 30.75
N THR A 37 53.71 -21.26 29.74
CA THR A 37 53.32 -21.29 28.32
C THR A 37 52.45 -22.51 28.00
N GLU A 38 52.83 -23.71 28.49
CA GLU A 38 52.01 -24.92 28.36
C GLU A 38 50.61 -24.71 28.96
N THR A 39 50.55 -24.16 30.17
CA THR A 39 49.27 -23.88 30.85
C THR A 39 48.41 -22.89 30.07
N ALA A 40 49.02 -21.84 29.49
CA ALA A 40 48.35 -20.88 28.65
C ALA A 40 47.76 -21.54 27.39
N VAL A 41 48.57 -22.32 26.65
CA VAL A 41 48.13 -23.02 25.43
C VAL A 41 46.98 -23.99 25.71
N ILE A 42 47.04 -24.73 26.82
CA ILE A 42 45.95 -25.64 27.23
C ILE A 42 44.67 -24.85 27.47
N LYS A 43 44.75 -23.72 28.19
CA LYS A 43 43.61 -22.87 28.47
C LYS A 43 43.03 -22.27 27.19
N ASP A 44 43.87 -21.74 26.31
CA ASP A 44 43.46 -21.15 25.04
C ASP A 44 42.77 -22.18 24.14
N THR A 45 43.28 -23.41 24.11
CA THR A 45 42.64 -24.53 23.40
C THR A 45 41.23 -24.82 23.93
N GLN A 46 41.05 -24.83 25.25
CA GLN A 46 39.74 -25.05 25.88
C GLN A 46 38.76 -23.90 25.60
N THR A 47 39.24 -22.66 25.71
CA THR A 47 38.44 -21.46 25.40
C THR A 47 38.02 -21.45 23.94
N LEU A 48 38.95 -21.67 23.01
CA LEU A 48 38.65 -21.71 21.58
C LEU A 48 37.64 -22.81 21.22
N HIS A 49 37.73 -23.96 21.90
CA HIS A 49 36.74 -25.03 21.74
C HIS A 49 35.34 -24.60 22.20
N SER A 50 35.22 -23.96 23.37
CA SER A 50 33.96 -23.42 23.90
C SER A 50 33.38 -22.34 23.00
N ASP A 51 34.23 -21.44 22.49
CA ASP A 51 33.83 -20.37 21.58
C ASP A 51 33.32 -20.93 20.25
N MET A 52 34.01 -21.94 19.71
CA MET A 52 33.56 -22.66 18.51
C MET A 52 32.18 -23.30 18.73
N GLN A 53 31.98 -23.99 19.85
CA GLN A 53 30.68 -24.60 20.18
C GLN A 53 29.57 -23.54 20.28
N THR A 54 29.86 -22.41 20.93
CA THR A 54 28.92 -21.29 21.09
C THR A 54 28.55 -20.69 19.73
N LEU A 55 29.55 -20.47 18.87
CA LEU A 55 29.33 -19.93 17.53
C LEU A 55 28.45 -20.86 16.69
N VAL A 56 28.71 -22.17 16.73
CA VAL A 56 27.91 -23.18 16.04
C VAL A 56 26.46 -23.15 16.53
N TYR A 57 26.26 -23.14 17.85
CA TYR A 57 24.93 -23.07 18.46
C TYR A 57 24.18 -21.81 18.03
N GLU A 58 24.81 -20.64 18.12
CA GLU A 58 24.21 -19.39 17.67
C GLU A 58 23.85 -19.41 16.18
N ASN A 59 24.73 -19.97 15.34
CA ASN A 59 24.49 -20.02 13.90
C ASN A 59 23.29 -20.92 13.58
N TYR A 60 23.21 -22.10 14.20
CA TYR A 60 22.05 -22.99 14.06
C TYR A 60 20.76 -22.33 14.54
N ASN A 61 20.77 -21.66 15.69
CA ASN A 61 19.59 -20.94 16.18
C ASN A 61 19.15 -19.82 15.24
N LYS A 62 20.11 -19.07 14.66
CA LYS A 62 19.82 -18.03 13.65
C LYS A 62 19.21 -18.66 12.40
N PHE A 63 19.74 -19.80 11.92
CA PHE A 63 19.19 -20.52 10.77
C PHE A 63 17.78 -21.05 11.01
N ILE A 64 17.52 -21.65 12.18
CA ILE A 64 16.20 -22.14 12.57
C ILE A 64 15.21 -20.97 12.61
N SER A 65 15.58 -19.88 13.29
CA SER A 65 14.73 -18.68 13.41
C SER A 65 14.43 -18.04 12.05
N ALA A 66 15.42 -17.98 11.15
CA ALA A 66 15.24 -17.50 9.79
C ALA A 66 14.28 -18.41 9.00
N THR A 67 14.44 -19.72 9.11
CA THR A 67 13.57 -20.71 8.45
C THR A 67 12.13 -20.63 8.95
N ASP A 68 11.95 -20.46 10.26
CA ASP A 68 10.63 -20.26 10.88
C ASP A 68 9.97 -18.96 10.44
N THR A 69 10.75 -17.89 10.33
CA THR A 69 10.27 -16.60 9.81
C THR A 69 9.81 -16.74 8.37
N ILE A 70 10.58 -17.40 7.50
CA ILE A 70 10.19 -17.66 6.10
C ILE A 70 8.91 -18.48 6.03
N ARG A 71 8.78 -19.50 6.88
CA ARG A 71 7.58 -20.34 6.96
C ARG A 71 6.35 -19.54 7.38
N LYS A 72 6.50 -18.65 8.37
CA LYS A 72 5.43 -17.73 8.78
C LYS A 72 5.04 -16.78 7.65
N MET A 73 6.03 -16.11 7.03
CA MET A 73 5.80 -15.22 5.90
C MET A 73 5.04 -15.91 4.76
N LYS A 74 5.35 -17.17 4.46
CA LYS A 74 4.64 -17.95 3.45
C LYS A 74 3.16 -18.16 3.79
N ASN A 75 2.83 -18.40 5.05
CA ASN A 75 1.44 -18.57 5.48
C ASN A 75 0.70 -17.23 5.44
N ASP A 76 1.31 -16.18 5.99
CA ASP A 76 0.73 -14.82 5.97
C ASP A 76 0.46 -14.35 4.53
N PHE A 77 1.35 -14.67 3.59
CA PHE A 77 1.16 -14.31 2.17
C PHE A 77 0.00 -15.05 1.51
N LYS A 78 -0.25 -16.31 1.89
CA LYS A 78 -1.42 -17.07 1.41
C LYS A 78 -2.73 -16.51 1.95
N GLU A 79 -2.75 -16.11 3.22
CA GLU A 79 -3.94 -15.46 3.80
C GLU A 79 -4.20 -14.12 3.09
N MET A 80 -3.16 -13.30 2.89
CA MET A 80 -3.28 -12.05 2.15
C MET A 80 -3.77 -12.25 0.71
N GLU A 81 -3.31 -13.29 0.01
CA GLU A 81 -3.79 -13.63 -1.33
C GLU A 81 -5.28 -14.01 -1.33
N SER A 82 -5.72 -14.77 -0.32
CA SER A 82 -7.14 -15.09 -0.13
C SER A 82 -7.99 -13.84 0.09
N ASP A 83 -7.53 -12.94 0.97
CA ASP A 83 -8.23 -11.69 1.28
C ASP A 83 -8.31 -10.75 0.07
N MET A 84 -7.23 -10.64 -0.71
CA MET A 84 -7.21 -9.86 -1.95
C MET A 84 -8.18 -10.44 -2.99
N ASN A 85 -8.27 -11.76 -3.10
CA ASN A 85 -9.25 -12.40 -3.98
C ASN A 85 -10.69 -12.16 -3.51
N LEU A 86 -10.95 -12.22 -2.20
CA LEU A 86 -12.25 -11.89 -1.63
C LEU A 86 -12.63 -10.42 -1.92
N LEU A 87 -11.70 -9.48 -1.69
CA LEU A 87 -11.90 -8.07 -1.97
C LEU A 87 -12.22 -7.83 -3.45
N ARG A 88 -11.47 -8.45 -4.36
CA ARG A 88 -11.71 -8.38 -5.80
C ARG A 88 -13.11 -8.86 -6.17
N ASN A 89 -13.55 -9.98 -5.60
CA ASN A 89 -14.90 -10.52 -5.84
C ASN A 89 -15.99 -9.58 -5.32
N LYS A 90 -15.79 -8.96 -4.15
CA LYS A 90 -16.72 -7.97 -3.60
C LYS A 90 -16.77 -6.71 -4.48
N MET A 91 -15.63 -6.21 -4.93
CA MET A 91 -15.56 -5.05 -5.82
C MET A 91 -16.28 -5.32 -7.15
N ASN A 92 -16.06 -6.49 -7.77
CA ASN A 92 -16.77 -6.89 -8.97
C ASN A 92 -18.30 -6.96 -8.75
N SER A 93 -18.72 -7.46 -7.58
CA SER A 93 -20.14 -7.52 -7.22
C SER A 93 -20.75 -6.12 -7.06
N ILE A 94 -20.01 -5.18 -6.44
CA ILE A 94 -20.42 -3.78 -6.29
C ILE A 94 -20.54 -3.11 -7.66
N THR A 95 -19.54 -3.28 -8.52
CA THR A 95 -19.55 -2.72 -9.88
C THR A 95 -20.75 -3.22 -10.67
N SER A 96 -20.97 -4.54 -10.70
CA SER A 96 -22.11 -5.13 -11.41
C SER A 96 -23.46 -4.66 -10.84
N PHE A 97 -23.58 -4.55 -9.51
CA PHE A 97 -24.79 -4.05 -8.89
C PHE A 97 -25.04 -2.55 -9.21
N SER A 98 -23.98 -1.74 -9.26
CA SER A 98 -24.06 -0.34 -9.66
C SER A 98 -24.47 -0.18 -11.13
N GLU A 99 -23.98 -1.03 -12.02
CA GLU A 99 -24.41 -1.08 -13.43
C GLU A 99 -25.91 -1.42 -13.51
N GLN A 100 -26.37 -2.46 -12.80
CA GLN A 100 -27.79 -2.83 -12.78
C GLN A 100 -28.70 -1.71 -12.25
N ILE A 101 -28.28 -1.00 -11.20
CA ILE A 101 -29.00 0.18 -10.68
C ILE A 101 -29.07 1.27 -11.75
N THR A 102 -27.96 1.53 -12.44
CA THR A 102 -27.88 2.55 -13.48
C THR A 102 -28.83 2.23 -14.63
N ASP A 103 -28.82 0.98 -15.11
CA ASP A 103 -29.69 0.50 -16.18
C ASP A 103 -31.17 0.60 -15.78
N THR A 104 -31.50 0.19 -14.55
CA THR A 104 -32.88 0.24 -14.03
C THR A 104 -33.38 1.68 -13.92
N LEU A 105 -32.55 2.59 -13.43
CA LEU A 105 -32.91 4.01 -13.28
C LEU A 105 -32.93 4.76 -14.60
N GLN A 106 -32.17 4.33 -15.62
CA GLN A 106 -32.10 4.99 -16.92
C GLN A 106 -33.47 5.07 -17.60
N GLY A 107 -34.27 4.00 -17.53
CA GLY A 107 -35.63 3.99 -18.06
C GLY A 107 -36.52 5.04 -17.39
N THR A 108 -36.56 5.03 -16.05
CA THR A 108 -37.36 5.98 -15.27
C THR A 108 -36.91 7.44 -15.47
N ARG A 109 -35.60 7.70 -15.50
CA ARG A 109 -35.04 9.03 -15.81
C ARG A 109 -35.47 9.51 -17.19
N SER A 110 -35.40 8.64 -18.20
CA SER A 110 -35.81 8.98 -19.57
C SER A 110 -37.30 9.31 -19.65
N GLN A 111 -38.14 8.53 -18.97
CA GLN A 111 -39.58 8.81 -18.88
C GLN A 111 -39.87 10.13 -18.15
N LEU A 112 -39.20 10.40 -17.04
CA LEU A 112 -39.34 11.64 -16.28
C LEU A 112 -38.91 12.85 -17.10
N CYS A 113 -37.80 12.77 -17.85
CA CYS A 113 -37.37 13.82 -18.78
C CYS A 113 -38.45 14.10 -19.82
N ARG A 114 -38.97 13.06 -20.51
CA ARG A 114 -40.04 13.22 -21.50
C ARG A 114 -41.31 13.83 -20.92
N LEU A 115 -41.69 13.43 -19.70
CA LEU A 115 -42.87 13.96 -19.04
C LEU A 115 -42.67 15.42 -18.62
N SER A 116 -41.48 15.77 -18.12
CA SER A 116 -41.10 17.13 -17.76
C SER A 116 -41.10 18.05 -18.98
N GLU A 117 -40.55 17.59 -20.12
CA GLU A 117 -40.61 18.30 -21.40
C GLU A 117 -42.06 18.59 -21.80
N LYS A 118 -42.93 17.58 -21.79
CA LYS A 118 -44.36 17.76 -22.09
C LYS A 118 -45.04 18.70 -21.11
N HIS A 119 -44.76 18.57 -19.81
CA HIS A 119 -45.33 19.43 -18.77
C HIS A 119 -44.88 20.89 -18.94
N SER A 120 -43.62 21.12 -19.31
CA SER A 120 -43.09 22.46 -19.60
C SER A 120 -43.80 23.09 -20.81
N LEU A 121 -44.05 22.31 -21.87
CA LEU A 121 -44.82 22.75 -23.03
C LEU A 121 -46.27 23.05 -22.67
N LEU A 122 -46.92 22.18 -21.89
CA LEU A 122 -48.30 22.38 -21.46
C LEU A 122 -48.42 23.64 -20.59
N LYS A 123 -47.49 23.86 -19.66
CA LYS A 123 -47.46 25.07 -18.82
C LYS A 123 -47.29 26.33 -19.67
N ARG A 124 -46.47 26.27 -20.73
CA ARG A 124 -46.34 27.39 -21.70
C ARG A 124 -47.64 27.59 -22.49
N LEU A 125 -48.26 26.54 -23.01
CA LEU A 125 -49.54 26.63 -23.71
C LEU A 125 -50.66 27.16 -22.82
N GLN A 126 -50.73 26.74 -21.56
CA GLN A 126 -51.69 27.24 -20.58
C GLN A 126 -51.46 28.73 -20.30
N PHE A 127 -50.21 29.16 -20.20
CA PHE A 127 -49.87 30.58 -20.11
C PHE A 127 -50.37 31.34 -21.34
N LEU A 128 -50.11 30.83 -22.55
CA LEU A 128 -50.59 31.45 -23.80
C LEU A 128 -52.10 31.50 -23.92
N SER A 129 -52.81 30.45 -23.50
CA SER A 129 -54.28 30.40 -23.57
C SER A 129 -54.95 31.31 -22.54
N SER A 130 -54.32 31.53 -21.38
CA SER A 130 -54.86 32.40 -20.33
C SER A 130 -54.49 33.87 -20.51
N LEU A 131 -53.45 34.17 -21.31
CA LEU A 131 -52.96 35.53 -21.55
C LEU A 131 -54.04 36.46 -22.17
N PRO A 132 -54.81 36.08 -23.21
CA PRO A 132 -55.83 36.97 -23.79
C PRO A 132 -56.92 37.34 -22.79
N ALA A 133 -57.35 36.40 -21.95
CA ALA A 133 -58.37 36.65 -20.93
C ALA A 133 -57.84 37.61 -19.84
N LYS A 134 -56.59 37.41 -19.40
CA LYS A 134 -55.92 38.31 -18.44
C LYS A 134 -55.71 39.71 -19.01
N LEU A 135 -55.27 39.81 -20.26
CA LEU A 135 -55.06 41.10 -20.93
C LEU A 135 -56.39 41.86 -21.10
N LYS A 136 -57.49 41.16 -21.42
CA LYS A 136 -58.83 41.78 -21.49
C LYS A 136 -59.26 42.34 -20.13
N GLY A 137 -59.12 41.57 -19.04
CA GLY A 137 -59.43 42.06 -17.69
C GLY A 137 -58.59 43.26 -17.27
N LEU A 138 -57.27 43.24 -17.54
CA LEU A 138 -56.38 44.36 -17.22
C LEU A 138 -56.69 45.63 -18.04
N ILE A 139 -57.19 45.48 -19.27
CA ILE A 139 -57.65 46.60 -20.10
C ILE A 139 -58.97 47.17 -19.55
N GLU A 140 -59.89 46.31 -19.08
CA GLU A 140 -61.15 46.72 -18.45
C GLU A 140 -60.93 47.43 -17.10
N GLU A 141 -59.92 47.01 -16.33
CA GLU A 141 -59.50 47.62 -15.06
C GLU A 141 -58.64 48.90 -15.24
N GLN A 142 -58.43 49.38 -16.48
CA GLN A 142 -57.57 50.52 -16.84
C GLN A 142 -56.10 50.39 -16.40
N ASN A 143 -55.63 49.18 -16.10
CA ASN A 143 -54.26 48.92 -15.67
C ASN A 143 -53.36 48.56 -16.85
N TYR A 144 -53.13 49.56 -17.71
CA TYR A 144 -52.36 49.40 -18.95
C TYR A 144 -50.88 49.07 -18.71
N ALA A 145 -50.30 49.51 -17.60
CA ALA A 145 -48.90 49.27 -17.27
C ALA A 145 -48.60 47.78 -17.07
N GLN A 146 -49.46 47.06 -16.34
CA GLN A 146 -49.30 45.62 -16.14
C GLN A 146 -49.63 44.83 -17.40
N ALA A 147 -50.64 45.24 -18.18
CA ALA A 147 -50.99 44.59 -19.44
C ALA A 147 -49.83 44.62 -20.46
N VAL A 148 -49.13 45.74 -20.57
CA VAL A 148 -47.97 45.87 -21.48
C VAL A 148 -46.79 45.02 -20.98
N GLN A 149 -46.54 44.95 -19.67
CA GLN A 149 -45.48 44.09 -19.11
C GLN A 149 -45.76 42.60 -19.36
N ASP A 150 -46.99 42.15 -19.13
CA ASP A 150 -47.40 40.76 -19.37
C ASP A 150 -47.33 40.40 -20.86
N TYR A 151 -47.72 41.33 -21.73
CA TYR A 151 -47.58 41.17 -23.19
C TYR A 151 -46.11 41.10 -23.62
N LEU A 152 -45.24 41.98 -23.12
CA LEU A 152 -43.80 41.97 -23.42
C LEU A 152 -43.12 40.70 -22.90
N HIS A 153 -43.52 40.20 -21.72
CA HIS A 153 -43.02 38.95 -21.18
C HIS A 153 -43.44 37.77 -22.07
N ALA A 154 -44.70 37.73 -22.50
CA ALA A 154 -45.18 36.73 -23.44
C ALA A 154 -44.46 36.84 -24.80
N GLN A 155 -44.23 38.04 -25.33
CA GLN A 155 -43.51 38.29 -26.58
C GLN A 155 -42.08 37.72 -26.54
N LYS A 156 -41.37 37.87 -25.41
CA LYS A 156 -40.05 37.25 -25.23
C LYS A 156 -40.12 35.72 -25.24
N VAL A 157 -41.16 35.14 -24.63
CA VAL A 157 -41.40 33.69 -24.64
C VAL A 157 -41.77 33.18 -26.04
N PHE A 158 -42.40 34.01 -26.87
CA PHE A 158 -42.69 33.74 -28.29
C PHE A 158 -41.45 33.87 -29.18
N ALA A 159 -40.53 34.81 -28.89
CA ALA A 159 -39.33 35.05 -29.68
C ALA A 159 -38.18 34.06 -29.40
N GLN A 160 -38.29 33.23 -28.36
CA GLN A 160 -37.38 32.11 -28.08
C GLN A 160 -37.75 30.84 -28.88
N TYR A 161 -38.59 30.99 -29.90
CA TYR A 161 -38.95 30.00 -30.92
C TYR A 161 -38.76 30.62 -32.31
#